data_AF-A0A5E4KWB2-F1
#
_entry.id   AF-A0A5E4KWB2-F1
#
_cell.length_a   1.000
_cell.length_b   1.000
_cell.length_c   1.000
_cell.angle_alpha   90.00
_cell.angle_beta   90.00
_cell.angle_gamma   90.00
#
_symmetry.space_group_name_H-M   'P 1'
#
loop_
_entity.id
_entity.type
_entity.pdbx_description
1 polymer ?
#
loop_
_entity_poly.entity_id
_entity_poly.type
_entity_poly.pdbx_seq_one_letter_code
_entity_poly.pdbx_strand_id
1 'polypeptide(L)'
;MKIEVNGQKLEVNDGSCLKDAIELAKAFYIPGTATGILKASTKKEEATSEYKILTTKGEFRIELSGDSAIWSRFNSAFSNIKAHWETGNSVAFGPFETDIVPERAEKKYNRYDVFFGTGGYDAKNSYLMLAKDKHVSDYGSPKDAVVAKVISGKNVIAQLRQGDTLQKIEPVIKWETLLDKVSTTDLDTKLEDGMRIFTFFKVDLVNESPEGAEHFLALIRKKLFNVDTFSNSFISDDTLKGEGCPYEHWDARSEGSVVVRTEGLGNGRVYIYKEDRTSSAIHSVVGHVSSGLELIKIAAGGSKLAVLSNPERVMILGMSFADAEKILNARGLKLEKRGYTGDDAIIVEQDPDTTMGIIKEGVVTALGVKSDKIIDVRLYYELAPKTLDFFTHSLRLKDRPLGPLPVFYTYENTLLFRSEKEAEAYKEINPENTPKGKIKAGEIGVTNQAAKRYGMIGVKLTDDERYGPTGEKFECTNIIGAVIDPQRLKGIKAGDIVYIREVS
;
A
#
# COMPACT_ATOMS: atom_id res chain seq x y z
N MET A 1 -9.08 -9.09 -32.00
CA MET A 1 -8.15 -9.65 -30.98
C MET A 1 -8.80 -9.83 -29.60
N LYS A 2 -8.33 -10.81 -28.82
CA LYS A 2 -8.72 -11.11 -27.44
C LYS A 2 -7.71 -10.55 -26.46
N ILE A 3 -8.16 -9.77 -25.49
CA ILE A 3 -7.32 -9.18 -24.44
C ILE A 3 -7.97 -9.39 -23.06
N GLU A 4 -7.24 -9.07 -22.01
CA GLU A 4 -7.74 -9.06 -20.63
C GLU A 4 -7.46 -7.71 -19.99
N VAL A 5 -8.46 -7.07 -19.38
CA VAL A 5 -8.31 -5.80 -18.64
C VAL A 5 -8.74 -6.05 -17.20
N ASN A 6 -7.81 -5.94 -16.25
CA ASN A 6 -8.04 -6.21 -14.82
C ASN A 6 -8.74 -7.56 -14.55
N GLY A 7 -8.39 -8.60 -15.29
CA GLY A 7 -9.01 -9.93 -15.21
C GLY A 7 -10.28 -10.11 -16.04
N GLN A 8 -10.84 -9.04 -16.63
CA GLN A 8 -11.98 -9.13 -17.54
C GLN A 8 -11.54 -9.41 -18.97
N LYS A 9 -11.97 -10.54 -19.54
CA LYS A 9 -11.69 -10.90 -20.94
C LYS A 9 -12.58 -10.10 -21.89
N LEU A 10 -11.98 -9.57 -22.96
CA LEU A 10 -12.64 -8.73 -23.96
C LEU A 10 -12.23 -9.14 -25.37
N GLU A 11 -13.16 -8.99 -26.30
CA GLU A 11 -12.87 -8.99 -27.74
C GLU A 11 -12.92 -7.55 -28.24
N VAL A 12 -11.81 -7.12 -28.83
CA VAL A 12 -11.64 -5.78 -29.40
C VAL A 12 -11.20 -5.87 -30.86
N ASN A 13 -11.49 -4.82 -31.63
CA ASN A 13 -11.13 -4.77 -33.04
C ASN A 13 -9.61 -4.70 -33.23
N ASP A 14 -9.11 -5.24 -34.33
CA ASP A 14 -7.68 -5.16 -34.61
C ASP A 14 -7.26 -3.69 -34.83
N GLY A 15 -6.13 -3.31 -34.24
CA GLY A 15 -5.66 -1.92 -34.25
C GLY A 15 -6.23 -1.01 -33.15
N SER A 16 -7.10 -1.54 -32.27
CA SER A 16 -7.54 -0.83 -31.05
C SER A 16 -6.35 -0.43 -30.17
N CYS A 17 -6.52 0.68 -29.47
CA CYS A 17 -5.54 1.22 -28.53
C CYS A 17 -5.95 0.96 -27.07
N LEU A 18 -5.05 1.29 -26.16
CA LEU A 18 -5.27 1.13 -24.72
C LEU A 18 -6.52 1.89 -24.26
N LYS A 19 -6.78 3.08 -24.78
CA LYS A 19 -7.99 3.86 -24.50
C LYS A 19 -9.26 3.07 -24.78
N ASP A 20 -9.36 2.47 -25.97
CA ASP A 20 -10.53 1.71 -26.41
C ASP A 20 -10.83 0.55 -25.45
N ALA A 21 -9.77 -0.16 -25.02
CA ALA A 21 -9.89 -1.27 -24.10
C ALA A 21 -10.35 -0.85 -22.70
N ILE A 22 -9.82 0.26 -22.17
CA ILE A 22 -10.21 0.81 -20.87
C ILE A 22 -11.69 1.24 -20.90
N GLU A 23 -12.11 1.95 -21.94
CA GLU A 23 -13.48 2.43 -22.10
C GLU A 23 -14.47 1.26 -22.27
N LEU A 24 -14.14 0.29 -23.12
CA LEU A 24 -14.97 -0.90 -23.33
C LEU A 24 -15.11 -1.75 -22.06
N ALA A 25 -14.03 -1.91 -21.30
CA ALA A 25 -14.03 -2.61 -20.02
C ALA A 25 -14.80 -1.85 -18.93
N LYS A 26 -15.04 -0.53 -19.11
CA LYS A 26 -15.40 0.39 -18.03
C LYS A 26 -14.42 0.27 -16.84
N ALA A 27 -13.14 0.07 -17.16
CA ALA A 27 -12.11 -0.15 -16.16
C ALA A 27 -11.87 1.14 -15.37
N PHE A 28 -11.69 1.01 -14.05
CA PHE A 28 -11.27 2.14 -13.23
C PHE A 28 -9.88 2.62 -13.67
N TYR A 29 -9.79 3.90 -13.99
CA TYR A 29 -8.56 4.55 -14.47
C TYR A 29 -8.58 6.03 -14.05
N ILE A 30 -7.42 6.54 -13.66
CA ILE A 30 -7.23 7.96 -13.33
C ILE A 30 -6.29 8.55 -14.39
N PRO A 31 -6.65 9.66 -15.07
CA PRO A 31 -5.77 10.28 -16.06
C PRO A 31 -4.35 10.54 -15.53
N GLY A 32 -3.36 10.11 -16.30
CA GLY A 32 -1.94 10.27 -15.95
C GLY A 32 -1.38 9.17 -15.04
N THR A 33 -2.17 8.17 -14.63
CA THR A 33 -1.63 6.99 -13.95
C THR A 33 -1.06 5.98 -14.94
N ALA A 34 0.02 5.32 -14.53
CA ALA A 34 0.65 4.26 -15.32
C ALA A 34 -0.26 3.04 -15.41
N THR A 35 -0.30 2.45 -16.59
CA THR A 35 -0.94 1.18 -16.89
C THR A 35 0.14 0.14 -17.16
N GLY A 36 0.00 -1.03 -16.54
CA GLY A 36 0.86 -2.18 -16.79
C GLY A 36 0.26 -3.02 -17.91
N ILE A 37 1.07 -3.37 -18.91
CA ILE A 37 0.71 -4.28 -19.99
C ILE A 37 1.68 -5.46 -19.94
N LEU A 38 1.12 -6.65 -19.87
CA LEU A 38 1.84 -7.90 -20.02
C LEU A 38 1.50 -8.50 -21.38
N LYS A 39 2.49 -8.62 -22.27
CA LYS A 39 2.27 -9.27 -23.57
C LYS A 39 2.12 -10.77 -23.39
N ALA A 40 1.34 -11.40 -24.27
CA ALA A 40 1.28 -12.86 -24.31
C ALA A 40 2.65 -13.42 -24.71
N SER A 41 3.32 -14.11 -23.79
CA SER A 41 4.49 -14.89 -24.15
C SER A 41 4.07 -16.13 -24.94
N THR A 42 4.65 -16.32 -26.12
CA THR A 42 4.50 -17.54 -26.93
C THR A 42 5.20 -18.76 -26.31
N LYS A 43 5.97 -18.57 -25.23
CA LYS A 43 6.68 -19.64 -24.51
C LYS A 43 6.12 -19.78 -23.10
N LYS A 44 5.08 -20.59 -22.96
CA LYS A 44 4.40 -20.87 -21.68
C LYS A 44 5.16 -21.84 -20.76
N GLU A 45 6.36 -22.31 -21.13
CA GLU A 45 7.03 -23.42 -20.43
C GLU A 45 8.58 -23.33 -20.33
N GLU A 46 9.21 -22.17 -20.53
CA GLU A 46 10.65 -22.06 -20.28
C GLU A 46 10.94 -21.74 -18.80
N ALA A 47 11.19 -22.82 -18.05
CA ALA A 47 11.95 -22.90 -16.79
C ALA A 47 11.43 -22.13 -15.56
N THR A 48 10.26 -22.50 -15.03
CA THR A 48 9.99 -22.25 -13.59
C THR A 48 10.76 -23.26 -12.75
N SER A 49 11.77 -22.80 -12.01
CA SER A 49 12.49 -23.62 -11.03
C SER A 49 11.71 -23.81 -9.73
N GLU A 50 10.60 -23.10 -9.51
CA GLU A 50 9.84 -23.14 -8.25
C GLU A 50 8.39 -23.59 -8.45
N TYR A 51 7.87 -24.36 -7.50
CA TYR A 51 6.48 -24.84 -7.49
C TYR A 51 5.86 -24.66 -6.11
N LYS A 52 4.60 -24.24 -6.08
CA LYS A 52 3.74 -24.19 -4.91
C LYS A 52 2.91 -25.48 -4.85
N ILE A 53 2.90 -26.13 -3.69
CA ILE A 53 2.20 -27.39 -3.46
C ILE A 53 1.17 -27.21 -2.34
N LEU A 54 -0.09 -27.50 -2.63
CA LEU A 54 -1.20 -27.44 -1.68
C LEU A 54 -1.50 -28.83 -1.14
N THR A 55 -1.67 -28.93 0.18
CA THR A 55 -1.98 -30.18 0.87
C THR A 55 -3.12 -30.01 1.87
N THR A 56 -3.64 -31.12 2.38
CA THR A 56 -4.59 -31.16 3.50
C THR A 56 -4.05 -30.54 4.80
N LYS A 57 -2.74 -30.29 4.91
CA LYS A 57 -2.08 -29.68 6.09
C LYS A 57 -1.59 -28.25 5.85
N GLY A 58 -1.91 -27.66 4.70
CA GLY A 58 -1.44 -26.34 4.30
C GLY A 58 -0.56 -26.37 3.06
N GLU A 59 0.13 -25.27 2.79
CA GLU A 59 0.92 -25.08 1.58
C GLU A 59 2.43 -25.02 1.85
N PHE A 60 3.21 -25.49 0.88
CA PHE A 60 4.67 -25.36 0.89
C PHE A 60 5.20 -25.09 -0.51
N ARG A 61 6.44 -24.58 -0.62
CA ARG A 61 7.10 -24.37 -1.92
C ARG A 61 8.35 -25.22 -2.04
N ILE A 62 8.58 -25.69 -3.26
CA ILE A 62 9.79 -26.41 -3.63
C ILE A 62 10.56 -25.64 -4.70
N GLU A 63 11.87 -25.79 -4.70
CA GLU A 63 12.75 -25.38 -5.78
C GLU A 63 13.39 -26.62 -6.39
N LEU A 64 13.25 -26.78 -7.71
CA LEU A 64 13.84 -27.84 -8.50
C LEU A 64 15.37 -27.73 -8.45
N SER A 65 16.02 -28.87 -8.25
CA SER A 65 17.48 -28.97 -8.12
C SER A 65 17.96 -30.22 -8.84
N GLY A 66 19.09 -30.14 -9.55
CA GLY A 66 19.61 -31.27 -10.34
C GLY A 66 18.90 -31.46 -11.68
N ASP A 67 18.85 -32.68 -12.19
CA ASP A 67 18.10 -33.01 -13.40
C ASP A 67 16.59 -33.03 -13.09
N SER A 68 15.90 -31.98 -13.53
CA SER A 68 14.47 -31.80 -13.32
C SER A 68 13.60 -32.46 -14.39
N ALA A 69 14.18 -33.22 -15.32
CA ALA A 69 13.43 -33.88 -16.39
C ALA A 69 12.34 -34.82 -15.84
N ILE A 70 12.62 -35.54 -14.74
CA ILE A 70 11.63 -36.42 -14.10
C ILE A 70 10.46 -35.60 -13.54
N TRP A 71 10.73 -34.45 -12.90
CA TRP A 71 9.69 -33.58 -12.38
C TRP A 71 8.80 -33.03 -13.50
N SER A 72 9.41 -32.46 -14.56
CA SER A 72 8.66 -31.87 -15.68
C SER A 72 7.75 -32.87 -16.39
N ARG A 73 8.13 -34.15 -16.41
CA ARG A 73 7.36 -35.22 -17.06
C ARG A 73 6.18 -35.72 -16.23
N PHE A 74 6.31 -35.74 -14.91
CA PHE A 74 5.33 -36.37 -14.03
C PHE A 74 4.61 -35.42 -13.08
N ASN A 75 4.93 -34.12 -13.07
CA ASN A 75 4.28 -33.15 -12.17
C ASN A 75 2.76 -33.09 -12.30
N SER A 76 2.24 -33.34 -13.51
CA SER A 76 0.82 -33.33 -13.83
C SER A 76 0.08 -34.52 -13.20
N ALA A 77 0.80 -35.59 -12.87
CA ALA A 77 0.24 -36.74 -12.16
C ALA A 77 -0.09 -36.40 -10.70
N PHE A 78 0.55 -35.38 -10.10
CA PHE A 78 0.47 -35.10 -8.66
C PHE A 78 -0.77 -34.32 -8.22
N SER A 79 -1.84 -34.32 -9.02
CA SER A 79 -3.12 -33.76 -8.61
C SER A 79 -3.97 -34.80 -7.87
N ASN A 80 -4.38 -34.48 -6.66
CA ASN A 80 -5.20 -35.33 -5.78
C ASN A 80 -4.58 -36.70 -5.43
N ILE A 81 -3.25 -36.76 -5.28
CA ILE A 81 -2.55 -37.97 -4.85
C ILE A 81 -2.49 -38.06 -3.31
N LYS A 82 -2.81 -39.23 -2.76
CA LYS A 82 -2.74 -39.51 -1.32
C LYS A 82 -1.36 -40.01 -0.89
N ALA A 83 -0.99 -39.69 0.35
CA ALA A 83 0.13 -40.30 1.05
C ALA A 83 -0.22 -41.76 1.35
N HIS A 84 0.42 -42.69 0.64
CA HIS A 84 0.17 -44.11 0.79
C HIS A 84 0.75 -44.65 2.09
N TRP A 85 1.94 -44.18 2.46
CA TRP A 85 2.64 -44.58 3.68
C TRP A 85 3.55 -43.47 4.18
N GLU A 86 3.94 -43.59 5.46
CA GLU A 86 4.91 -42.70 6.08
C GLU A 86 5.85 -43.47 7.01
N THR A 87 7.00 -42.88 7.26
CA THR A 87 7.95 -43.28 8.30
C THR A 87 8.34 -42.05 9.13
N GLY A 88 9.17 -42.22 10.16
CA GLY A 88 9.79 -41.09 10.85
C GLY A 88 10.66 -40.23 9.93
N ASN A 89 11.18 -40.82 8.84
CA ASN A 89 12.16 -40.18 7.96
C ASN A 89 11.54 -39.59 6.69
N SER A 90 10.39 -40.09 6.24
CA SER A 90 9.81 -39.73 4.93
C SER A 90 8.29 -39.93 4.88
N VAL A 91 7.64 -39.26 3.94
CA VAL A 91 6.24 -39.52 3.54
C VAL A 91 6.20 -39.77 2.03
N ALA A 92 5.40 -40.74 1.58
CA ALA A 92 5.35 -41.18 0.19
C ALA A 92 3.94 -41.01 -0.39
N PHE A 93 3.84 -40.23 -1.46
CA PHE A 93 2.62 -39.96 -2.21
C PHE A 93 2.58 -40.80 -3.48
N GLY A 94 1.51 -41.58 -3.66
CA GLY A 94 1.35 -42.50 -4.78
C GLY A 94 0.43 -43.69 -4.43
N PRO A 95 0.55 -44.83 -5.13
CA PRO A 95 1.43 -45.05 -6.27
C PRO A 95 0.96 -44.31 -7.53
N PHE A 96 1.88 -44.08 -8.46
CA PHE A 96 1.59 -43.68 -9.84
C PHE A 96 2.58 -44.34 -10.80
N GLU A 97 2.20 -44.44 -12.07
CA GLU A 97 3.05 -45.05 -13.09
C GLU A 97 4.09 -44.04 -13.60
N THR A 98 5.35 -44.46 -13.66
CA THR A 98 6.44 -43.72 -14.32
C THR A 98 7.28 -44.67 -15.17
N ASP A 99 8.30 -44.12 -15.82
CA ASP A 99 9.37 -44.87 -16.50
C ASP A 99 10.73 -44.71 -15.81
N ILE A 100 10.75 -44.32 -14.52
CA ILE A 100 12.00 -44.23 -13.77
C ILE A 100 12.63 -45.61 -13.67
N VAL A 101 13.95 -45.70 -13.87
CA VAL A 101 14.69 -46.96 -13.75
C VAL A 101 15.14 -47.11 -12.30
N PRO A 102 14.56 -48.05 -11.52
CA PRO A 102 14.90 -48.21 -10.12
C PRO A 102 16.28 -48.86 -9.96
N GLU A 103 17.07 -48.40 -8.99
CA GLU A 103 18.33 -49.03 -8.61
C GLU A 103 18.20 -49.70 -7.25
N ARG A 104 18.89 -50.85 -7.08
CA ARG A 104 19.02 -51.53 -5.78
C ARG A 104 20.25 -51.02 -5.05
N ALA A 105 20.13 -49.85 -4.45
CA ALA A 105 21.22 -49.21 -3.74
C ALA A 105 20.70 -48.26 -2.67
N GLU A 106 21.37 -48.23 -1.52
CA GLU A 106 21.12 -47.21 -0.51
C GLU A 106 21.54 -45.83 -1.00
N LYS A 107 20.70 -44.83 -0.72
CA LYS A 107 20.96 -43.42 -1.05
C LYS A 107 20.80 -42.56 0.17
N LYS A 108 21.52 -41.43 0.16
CA LYS A 108 21.49 -40.44 1.22
C LYS A 108 20.49 -39.35 0.85
N TYR A 109 19.56 -39.09 1.76
CA TYR A 109 18.57 -38.04 1.64
C TYR A 109 18.79 -37.04 2.78
N ASN A 110 18.82 -35.75 2.45
CA ASN A 110 18.83 -34.68 3.43
C ASN A 110 17.40 -34.34 3.82
N ARG A 111 17.27 -33.76 5.01
CA ARG A 111 16.00 -33.17 5.46
C ARG A 111 15.52 -32.15 4.42
N TYR A 112 14.25 -32.25 4.04
CA TYR A 112 13.57 -31.42 3.04
C TYR A 112 13.89 -31.71 1.57
N ASP A 113 14.58 -32.81 1.28
CA ASP A 113 14.73 -33.29 -0.09
C ASP A 113 13.38 -33.83 -0.60
N VAL A 114 13.10 -33.58 -1.88
CA VAL A 114 11.98 -34.11 -2.64
C VAL A 114 12.55 -35.06 -3.69
N PHE A 115 12.09 -36.30 -3.69
CA PHE A 115 12.70 -37.35 -4.48
C PHE A 115 11.69 -38.40 -4.95
N PHE A 116 12.07 -39.19 -5.95
CA PHE A 116 11.25 -40.31 -6.42
C PHE A 116 11.75 -41.63 -5.85
N GLY A 117 10.83 -42.53 -5.53
CA GLY A 117 11.10 -43.92 -5.14
C GLY A 117 10.10 -44.88 -5.81
N THR A 118 10.34 -46.19 -5.69
CA THR A 118 9.46 -47.24 -6.20
C THR A 118 9.12 -48.25 -5.11
N GLY A 119 7.87 -48.74 -5.13
CA GLY A 119 7.46 -49.90 -4.36
C GLY A 119 7.87 -51.17 -5.10
N GLY A 120 8.65 -52.04 -4.47
CA GLY A 120 9.04 -53.33 -5.04
C GLY A 120 9.97 -53.26 -6.26
N TYR A 121 10.66 -52.13 -6.46
CA TYR A 121 11.50 -51.88 -7.65
C TYR A 121 10.73 -51.95 -8.97
N ASP A 122 9.47 -51.52 -8.94
CA ASP A 122 8.58 -51.46 -10.10
C ASP A 122 8.22 -50.00 -10.42
N ALA A 123 8.56 -49.55 -11.62
CA ALA A 123 8.27 -48.19 -12.09
C ALA A 123 6.77 -47.89 -12.19
N LYS A 124 5.92 -48.92 -12.31
CA LYS A 124 4.45 -48.76 -12.24
C LYS A 124 3.95 -48.45 -10.84
N ASN A 125 4.78 -48.70 -9.83
CA ASN A 125 4.49 -48.46 -8.42
C ASN A 125 5.40 -47.35 -7.88
N SER A 126 5.45 -46.20 -8.56
CA SER A 126 6.31 -45.07 -8.17
C SER A 126 5.67 -44.16 -7.13
N TYR A 127 6.51 -43.46 -6.37
CA TYR A 127 6.11 -42.53 -5.32
C TYR A 127 6.90 -41.23 -5.40
N LEU A 128 6.21 -40.12 -5.14
CA LEU A 128 6.84 -38.85 -4.83
C LEU A 128 7.04 -38.79 -3.32
N MET A 129 8.29 -38.61 -2.89
CA MET A 129 8.68 -38.70 -1.50
C MET A 129 9.22 -37.38 -0.98
N LEU A 130 8.86 -37.07 0.27
CA LEU A 130 9.35 -35.90 1.00
C LEU A 130 10.14 -36.37 2.23
N ALA A 131 11.41 -35.98 2.33
CA ALA A 131 12.24 -36.30 3.48
C ALA A 131 11.90 -35.39 4.68
N LYS A 132 11.46 -35.99 5.79
CA LYS A 132 11.21 -35.32 7.07
C LYS A 132 12.50 -35.09 7.87
N ASP A 133 13.47 -35.99 7.73
CA ASP A 133 14.79 -35.89 8.35
C ASP A 133 15.90 -36.47 7.45
N LYS A 134 17.16 -36.21 7.80
CA LYS A 134 18.33 -36.75 7.10
C LYS A 134 18.48 -38.24 7.41
N HIS A 135 18.58 -39.06 6.37
CA HIS A 135 18.68 -40.51 6.51
C HIS A 135 19.36 -41.17 5.32
N VAL A 136 19.66 -42.47 5.46
CA VAL A 136 20.15 -43.35 4.39
C VAL A 136 19.17 -44.51 4.26
N SER A 137 18.68 -44.78 3.06
CA SER A 137 17.73 -45.87 2.79
C SER A 137 17.74 -46.25 1.32
N ASP A 138 17.30 -47.47 1.01
CA ASP A 138 16.97 -47.90 -0.35
C ASP A 138 15.46 -47.81 -0.56
N TYR A 139 15.03 -46.88 -1.42
CA TYR A 139 13.64 -46.73 -1.84
C TYR A 139 13.43 -47.12 -3.31
N GLY A 140 14.34 -47.87 -3.92
CA GLY A 140 14.28 -48.18 -5.35
C GLY A 140 14.29 -46.93 -6.23
N SER A 141 15.00 -45.88 -5.80
CA SER A 141 15.08 -44.60 -6.50
C SER A 141 16.03 -44.65 -7.70
N PRO A 142 15.79 -43.88 -8.78
CA PRO A 142 16.74 -43.76 -9.90
C PRO A 142 18.04 -43.06 -9.47
N LYS A 143 19.11 -43.18 -10.26
CA LYS A 143 20.45 -42.63 -9.96
C LYS A 143 20.38 -41.19 -9.43
N ASP A 144 19.68 -40.31 -10.13
CA ASP A 144 19.41 -38.93 -9.74
C ASP A 144 18.02 -38.80 -9.10
N ALA A 145 17.90 -39.35 -7.88
CA ALA A 145 16.62 -39.48 -7.18
C ALA A 145 16.01 -38.15 -6.72
N VAL A 146 16.85 -37.23 -6.26
CA VAL A 146 16.43 -35.95 -5.65
C VAL A 146 16.22 -34.93 -6.76
N VAL A 147 15.00 -34.44 -6.87
CA VAL A 147 14.56 -33.54 -7.96
C VAL A 147 14.29 -32.12 -7.49
N ALA A 148 14.09 -31.92 -6.19
CA ALA A 148 13.79 -30.62 -5.63
C ALA A 148 14.08 -30.55 -4.13
N LYS A 149 13.99 -29.34 -3.57
CA LYS A 149 14.11 -29.08 -2.13
C LYS A 149 12.99 -28.18 -1.65
N VAL A 150 12.47 -28.42 -0.45
CA VAL A 150 11.47 -27.54 0.17
C VAL A 150 12.13 -26.24 0.63
N ILE A 151 11.70 -25.12 0.04
CA ILE A 151 12.23 -23.77 0.31
C ILE A 151 11.37 -22.96 1.29
N SER A 152 10.05 -23.20 1.34
CA SER A 152 9.12 -22.59 2.31
C SER A 152 8.05 -23.59 2.77
N GLY A 153 7.34 -23.30 3.87
CA GLY A 153 6.31 -24.21 4.41
C GLY A 153 6.85 -25.47 5.10
N LYS A 154 8.08 -25.42 5.64
CA LYS A 154 8.76 -26.58 6.26
C LYS A 154 8.01 -27.19 7.45
N ASN A 155 7.22 -26.38 8.16
CA ASN A 155 6.33 -26.84 9.24
C ASN A 155 5.24 -27.79 8.72
N VAL A 156 4.74 -27.61 7.49
CA VAL A 156 3.76 -28.49 6.85
C VAL A 156 4.35 -29.90 6.68
N ILE A 157 5.61 -29.99 6.23
CA ILE A 157 6.30 -31.28 6.01
C ILE A 157 6.35 -32.15 7.27
N ALA A 158 6.57 -31.52 8.43
CA ALA A 158 6.60 -32.22 9.72
C ALA A 158 5.23 -32.76 10.15
N GLN A 159 4.14 -32.16 9.64
CA GLN A 159 2.76 -32.50 9.99
C GLN A 159 2.10 -33.49 9.03
N LEU A 160 2.65 -33.70 7.84
CA LEU A 160 2.11 -34.66 6.87
C LEU A 160 2.14 -36.09 7.44
N ARG A 161 1.03 -36.81 7.25
CA ARG A 161 0.79 -38.18 7.69
C ARG A 161 0.27 -39.06 6.55
N GLN A 162 0.25 -40.37 6.78
CA GLN A 162 -0.46 -41.29 5.90
C GLN A 162 -1.94 -40.84 5.73
N GLY A 163 -2.44 -40.86 4.50
CA GLY A 163 -3.80 -40.41 4.16
C GLY A 163 -3.94 -38.93 3.80
N ASP A 164 -2.95 -38.07 4.11
CA ASP A 164 -2.93 -36.70 3.63
C ASP A 164 -2.84 -36.63 2.10
N THR A 165 -3.33 -35.56 1.50
CA THR A 165 -3.46 -35.46 0.03
C THR A 165 -2.66 -34.28 -0.50
N LEU A 166 -1.88 -34.50 -1.57
CA LEU A 166 -1.40 -33.44 -2.46
C LEU A 166 -2.57 -33.03 -3.35
N GLN A 167 -3.16 -31.88 -3.06
CA GLN A 167 -4.36 -31.40 -3.74
C GLN A 167 -4.02 -30.79 -5.10
N LYS A 168 -2.98 -29.94 -5.12
CA LYS A 168 -2.62 -29.16 -6.29
C LYS A 168 -1.13 -28.83 -6.30
N ILE A 169 -0.55 -28.79 -7.49
CA ILE A 169 0.80 -28.28 -7.75
C ILE A 169 0.68 -27.17 -8.78
N GLU A 170 1.30 -26.02 -8.50
CA GLU A 170 1.26 -24.83 -9.34
C GLU A 170 2.69 -24.32 -9.57
N PRO A 171 3.12 -24.09 -10.82
CA PRO A 171 4.40 -23.44 -11.06
C PRO A 171 4.37 -22.02 -10.49
N VAL A 172 5.42 -21.64 -9.76
CA VAL A 172 5.61 -20.26 -9.30
C VAL A 172 6.26 -19.49 -10.43
N ILE A 173 5.47 -18.68 -11.13
CA ILE A 173 5.96 -17.83 -12.19
C ILE A 173 6.78 -16.69 -11.56
N LYS A 174 8.11 -16.77 -11.69
CA LYS A 174 8.98 -15.61 -11.39
C LYS A 174 8.71 -14.53 -12.42
N TRP A 175 8.28 -13.36 -11.96
CA TRP A 175 7.99 -12.22 -12.81
C TRP A 175 9.20 -11.71 -13.62
N GLU A 176 10.41 -12.03 -13.18
CA GLU A 176 11.67 -11.71 -13.87
C GLU A 176 11.80 -12.43 -15.22
N THR A 177 11.08 -13.54 -15.44
CA THR A 177 11.07 -14.29 -16.69
C THR A 177 10.03 -13.79 -17.70
N LEU A 178 9.18 -12.82 -17.32
CA LEU A 178 8.23 -12.17 -18.22
C LEU A 178 8.98 -11.07 -19.00
N LEU A 179 9.63 -11.48 -20.09
CA LEU A 179 10.49 -10.63 -20.92
C LEU A 179 9.75 -9.46 -21.59
N ASP A 180 8.42 -9.55 -21.76
CA ASP A 180 7.64 -8.57 -22.51
C ASP A 180 6.58 -7.85 -21.64
N LYS A 181 7.06 -6.98 -20.74
CA LYS A 181 6.21 -6.06 -19.96
C LYS A 181 6.41 -4.61 -20.38
N VAL A 182 5.32 -3.84 -20.37
CA VAL A 182 5.32 -2.41 -20.68
C VAL A 182 4.60 -1.65 -19.56
N SER A 183 5.20 -0.58 -19.06
CA SER A 183 4.55 0.40 -18.19
C SER A 183 4.39 1.69 -18.99
N THR A 184 3.16 2.16 -19.19
CA THR A 184 2.88 3.34 -20.02
C THR A 184 1.77 4.20 -19.44
N THR A 185 1.85 5.51 -19.68
CA THR A 185 0.74 6.45 -19.48
C THR A 185 0.08 6.85 -20.80
N ASP A 186 0.62 6.38 -21.92
CA ASP A 186 0.14 6.68 -23.27
C ASP A 186 -1.08 5.80 -23.61
N LEU A 187 -2.25 6.43 -23.70
CA LEU A 187 -3.51 5.78 -24.03
C LEU A 187 -3.62 5.39 -25.50
N ASP A 188 -2.76 5.91 -26.38
CA ASP A 188 -2.74 5.58 -27.80
C ASP A 188 -1.90 4.32 -28.09
N THR A 189 -1.28 3.74 -27.05
CA THR A 189 -0.53 2.48 -27.14
C THR A 189 -1.35 1.41 -27.85
N LYS A 190 -0.83 0.87 -28.95
CA LYS A 190 -1.49 -0.17 -29.74
C LYS A 190 -1.48 -1.50 -29.02
N LEU A 191 -2.62 -2.18 -29.07
CA LEU A 191 -2.81 -3.48 -28.43
C LEU A 191 -2.56 -4.62 -29.41
N GLU A 192 -2.07 -5.72 -28.87
CA GLU A 192 -1.84 -6.99 -29.56
C GLU A 192 -2.70 -8.08 -28.92
N ASP A 193 -2.96 -9.14 -29.69
CA ASP A 193 -3.71 -10.30 -29.19
C ASP A 193 -3.03 -10.94 -27.99
N GLY A 194 -3.83 -11.30 -26.99
CA GLY A 194 -3.37 -11.94 -25.76
C GLY A 194 -2.79 -11.00 -24.70
N MET A 195 -2.74 -9.68 -24.93
CA MET A 195 -2.28 -8.73 -23.92
C MET A 195 -3.18 -8.73 -22.67
N ARG A 196 -2.54 -8.66 -21.49
CA ARG A 196 -3.19 -8.44 -20.20
C ARG A 196 -2.84 -7.04 -19.69
N ILE A 197 -3.85 -6.28 -19.33
CA ILE A 197 -3.78 -4.85 -19.03
C ILE A 197 -4.22 -4.63 -17.58
N PHE A 198 -3.44 -3.89 -16.81
CA PHE A 198 -3.67 -3.59 -15.40
C PHE A 198 -3.68 -2.08 -15.20
N THR A 199 -4.83 -1.53 -14.82
CA THR A 199 -5.01 -0.07 -14.71
C THR A 199 -5.01 0.45 -13.27
N PHE A 200 -5.29 -0.42 -12.30
CA PHE A 200 -5.27 -0.09 -10.87
C PHE A 200 -4.91 -1.32 -10.02
N PHE A 201 -4.61 -1.09 -8.75
CA PHE A 201 -4.54 -2.15 -7.74
C PHE A 201 -5.49 -1.87 -6.58
N LYS A 202 -5.88 -2.92 -5.86
CA LYS A 202 -6.77 -2.84 -4.71
C LYS A 202 -6.05 -3.33 -3.46
N VAL A 203 -6.25 -2.63 -2.35
CA VAL A 203 -5.73 -3.00 -1.03
C VAL A 203 -6.90 -3.30 -0.10
N ASP A 204 -6.92 -4.50 0.47
CA ASP A 204 -7.81 -4.83 1.59
C ASP A 204 -7.05 -4.51 2.88
N LEU A 205 -7.60 -3.61 3.69
CA LEU A 205 -7.00 -3.13 4.93
C LEU A 205 -7.33 -4.07 6.09
N VAL A 206 -6.38 -4.27 7.00
CA VAL A 206 -6.57 -5.14 8.17
C VAL A 206 -7.23 -4.38 9.32
N ASN A 207 -8.12 -5.04 10.04
CA ASN A 207 -8.88 -4.42 11.15
C ASN A 207 -8.01 -4.24 12.41
N GLU A 208 -6.92 -5.00 12.49
CA GLU A 208 -5.94 -5.01 13.57
C GLU A 208 -5.03 -3.77 13.57
N SER A 209 -5.03 -2.99 12.49
CA SER A 209 -4.26 -1.75 12.34
C SER A 209 -5.16 -0.55 11.97
N PRO A 210 -6.10 -0.12 12.84
CA PRO A 210 -7.02 0.97 12.51
C PRO A 210 -6.31 2.30 12.21
N GLU A 211 -5.27 2.67 12.97
CA GLU A 211 -4.50 3.90 12.74
C GLU A 211 -3.63 3.78 11.49
N GLY A 212 -2.96 2.63 11.31
CA GLY A 212 -2.17 2.35 10.12
C GLY A 212 -3.00 2.29 8.84
N ALA A 213 -4.23 1.80 8.92
CA ALA A 213 -5.21 1.84 7.85
C ALA A 213 -5.60 3.29 7.51
N GLU A 214 -5.87 4.12 8.52
CA GLU A 214 -6.19 5.54 8.33
C GLU A 214 -5.00 6.32 7.73
N HIS A 215 -3.77 5.97 8.12
CA HIS A 215 -2.53 6.49 7.52
C HIS A 215 -2.42 6.15 6.03
N PHE A 216 -2.70 4.89 5.65
CA PHE A 216 -2.72 4.49 4.25
C PHE A 216 -3.82 5.21 3.47
N LEU A 217 -5.04 5.30 4.04
CA LEU A 217 -6.18 5.99 3.43
C LEU A 217 -5.93 7.49 3.24
N ALA A 218 -5.20 8.12 4.16
CA ALA A 218 -4.73 9.50 4.03
C ALA A 218 -3.73 9.65 2.87
N LEU A 219 -2.76 8.74 2.76
CA LEU A 219 -1.78 8.73 1.67
C LEU A 219 -2.48 8.63 0.31
N ILE A 220 -3.42 7.69 0.18
CA ILE A 220 -4.16 7.47 -1.08
C ILE A 220 -5.42 8.34 -1.21
N ARG A 221 -5.53 9.48 -0.52
CA ARG A 221 -6.73 10.34 -0.55
C ARG A 221 -7.16 10.79 -1.96
N LYS A 222 -6.20 10.86 -2.90
CA LYS A 222 -6.43 11.17 -4.32
C LYS A 222 -6.64 9.91 -5.19
N LYS A 223 -6.78 8.73 -4.57
CA LYS A 223 -6.78 7.41 -5.22
C LYS A 223 -5.49 7.14 -6.02
N LEU A 224 -4.37 7.71 -5.56
CA LEU A 224 -3.06 7.62 -6.19
C LEU A 224 -2.03 7.05 -5.20
N PHE A 225 -1.10 6.26 -5.72
CA PHE A 225 0.11 5.82 -5.04
C PHE A 225 1.34 6.22 -5.87
N ASN A 226 2.25 6.98 -5.29
CA ASN A 226 3.48 7.46 -5.93
C ASN A 226 4.61 6.44 -5.71
N VAL A 227 5.26 6.02 -6.79
CA VAL A 227 6.37 5.05 -6.73
C VAL A 227 7.70 5.79 -6.53
N ASP A 228 7.91 6.36 -5.34
CA ASP A 228 9.11 7.15 -5.01
C ASP A 228 10.37 6.30 -4.89
N THR A 229 10.23 5.03 -4.48
CA THR A 229 11.31 4.06 -4.58
C THR A 229 10.82 2.76 -5.16
N PHE A 230 11.61 2.27 -6.11
CA PHE A 230 11.42 0.99 -6.75
C PHE A 230 12.65 0.11 -6.47
N SER A 231 12.42 -1.06 -5.89
CA SER A 231 13.44 -2.10 -5.69
C SER A 231 12.90 -3.44 -6.19
N ASN A 232 13.72 -4.49 -6.26
CA ASN A 232 13.20 -5.82 -6.60
C ASN A 232 12.20 -6.34 -5.55
N SER A 233 12.41 -6.00 -4.28
CA SER A 233 11.64 -6.55 -3.16
C SER A 233 10.39 -5.75 -2.78
N PHE A 234 10.33 -4.46 -3.09
CA PHE A 234 9.22 -3.58 -2.71
C PHE A 234 9.17 -2.32 -3.59
N ILE A 235 8.01 -1.67 -3.57
CA ILE A 235 7.85 -0.25 -3.91
C ILE A 235 7.43 0.54 -2.67
N SER A 236 7.60 1.86 -2.68
CA SER A 236 7.17 2.71 -1.58
C SER A 236 6.77 4.11 -2.00
N ASP A 237 5.90 4.72 -1.20
CA ASP A 237 5.43 6.11 -1.32
C ASP A 237 5.89 6.91 -0.09
N ASP A 238 6.51 8.06 -0.34
CA ASP A 238 7.13 8.96 0.63
C ASP A 238 6.22 10.14 1.02
N THR A 239 4.99 10.22 0.49
CA THR A 239 4.07 11.36 0.69
C THR A 239 3.83 11.66 2.18
N LEU A 240 3.75 10.61 3.01
CA LEU A 240 3.59 10.73 4.47
C LEU A 240 4.87 10.42 5.25
N LYS A 241 6.05 10.49 4.60
CA LYS A 241 7.32 10.34 5.28
C LYS A 241 7.50 11.45 6.32
N GLY A 242 7.86 11.05 7.55
CA GLY A 242 7.94 11.93 8.71
C GLY A 242 6.63 12.07 9.49
N GLU A 243 5.53 11.47 9.02
CA GLU A 243 4.28 11.38 9.74
C GLU A 243 4.25 10.09 10.57
N GLY A 244 4.19 10.21 11.89
CA GLY A 244 4.23 9.05 12.77
C GLY A 244 2.99 8.17 12.63
N CYS A 245 3.20 6.85 12.64
CA CYS A 245 2.15 5.84 12.69
C CYS A 245 2.47 4.86 13.83
N PRO A 246 1.49 4.50 14.67
CA PRO A 246 1.71 3.53 15.73
C PRO A 246 1.99 2.13 15.15
N TYR A 247 2.66 1.30 15.96
CA TYR A 247 2.84 -0.11 15.66
C TYR A 247 1.65 -0.90 16.21
N GLU A 248 0.84 -1.48 15.31
CA GLU A 248 -0.44 -2.12 15.68
C GLU A 248 -0.46 -3.61 15.35
N HIS A 249 0.12 -4.01 14.21
CA HIS A 249 -0.01 -5.38 13.73
C HIS A 249 1.32 -5.98 13.25
N TRP A 250 1.72 -7.06 13.95
CA TRP A 250 2.85 -7.90 13.59
C TRP A 250 2.37 -9.03 12.67
N ASP A 251 2.87 -9.03 11.44
CA ASP A 251 2.69 -10.15 10.51
C ASP A 251 3.90 -10.28 9.55
N ALA A 252 3.96 -11.36 8.77
CA ALA A 252 4.93 -11.55 7.72
C ALA A 252 4.79 -10.46 6.64
N ARG A 253 5.92 -9.98 6.12
CA ARG A 253 5.93 -9.06 4.97
C ARG A 253 5.93 -9.90 3.70
N SER A 254 4.85 -10.66 3.50
CA SER A 254 4.65 -11.51 2.33
C SER A 254 4.43 -10.66 1.07
N GLU A 255 4.54 -11.29 -0.10
CA GLU A 255 4.17 -10.67 -1.37
C GLU A 255 2.76 -10.04 -1.31
N GLY A 256 2.65 -8.78 -1.75
CA GLY A 256 1.41 -8.00 -1.70
C GLY A 256 1.13 -7.36 -0.33
N SER A 257 1.94 -7.57 0.70
CA SER A 257 1.77 -6.89 1.99
C SER A 257 2.01 -5.39 1.86
N VAL A 258 1.08 -4.60 2.40
CA VAL A 258 1.16 -3.16 2.55
C VAL A 258 1.52 -2.86 3.99
N VAL A 259 2.62 -2.14 4.21
CA VAL A 259 3.11 -1.84 5.56
C VAL A 259 3.46 -0.37 5.71
N VAL A 260 3.29 0.14 6.92
CA VAL A 260 3.78 1.46 7.32
C VAL A 260 5.00 1.26 8.19
N ARG A 261 6.06 2.02 7.91
CA ARG A 261 7.21 2.08 8.80
C ARG A 261 6.93 3.00 9.98
N THR A 262 7.02 2.47 11.19
CA THR A 262 6.60 3.17 12.42
C THR A 262 7.74 3.91 13.11
N GLU A 263 8.99 3.52 12.84
CA GLU A 263 10.16 4.07 13.51
C GLU A 263 11.42 4.18 12.63
N GLY A 264 12.36 5.01 13.08
CA GLY A 264 13.67 5.21 12.45
C GLY A 264 13.61 5.97 11.13
N LEU A 265 14.69 5.87 10.35
CA LEU A 265 14.78 6.54 9.05
C LEU A 265 13.67 6.06 8.11
N GLY A 266 12.84 6.98 7.64
CA GLY A 266 11.68 6.66 6.80
C GLY A 266 10.40 6.34 7.58
N ASN A 267 10.30 6.72 8.85
CA ASN A 267 9.02 6.73 9.58
C ASN A 267 7.90 7.37 8.72
N GLY A 268 6.71 6.79 8.74
CA GLY A 268 5.53 7.23 7.97
C GLY A 268 5.52 6.79 6.52
N ARG A 269 6.62 6.23 6.00
CA ARG A 269 6.69 5.71 4.63
C ARG A 269 5.85 4.45 4.51
N VAL A 270 5.10 4.36 3.40
CA VAL A 270 4.30 3.18 3.06
C VAL A 270 5.05 2.33 2.04
N TYR A 271 5.09 1.03 2.29
CA TYR A 271 5.74 0.04 1.42
C TYR A 271 4.73 -0.98 0.93
N ILE A 272 4.90 -1.45 -0.30
CA ILE A 272 4.19 -2.61 -0.84
C ILE A 272 5.24 -3.64 -1.27
N TYR A 273 5.21 -4.82 -0.65
CA TYR A 273 6.18 -5.88 -0.93
C TYR A 273 5.84 -6.65 -2.21
N LYS A 274 6.87 -6.92 -3.01
CA LYS A 274 6.80 -7.70 -4.25
C LYS A 274 7.30 -9.13 -4.10
N GLU A 275 7.93 -9.43 -2.97
CA GLU A 275 8.49 -10.72 -2.60
C GLU A 275 8.29 -10.96 -1.11
N ASP A 276 8.29 -12.22 -0.71
CA ASP A 276 8.23 -12.60 0.69
C ASP A 276 9.47 -12.12 1.46
N ARG A 277 9.22 -11.49 2.60
CA ARG A 277 10.21 -11.03 3.57
C ARG A 277 9.74 -11.36 4.98
N THR A 278 10.70 -11.59 5.87
CA THR A 278 10.40 -11.81 7.30
C THR A 278 9.75 -10.58 7.92
N SER A 279 8.96 -10.77 8.98
CA SER A 279 8.41 -9.68 9.79
C SER A 279 9.51 -8.72 10.31
N SER A 280 9.12 -7.51 10.70
CA SER A 280 10.04 -6.50 11.21
C SER A 280 9.42 -5.72 12.36
N ALA A 281 10.20 -5.46 13.42
CA ALA A 281 9.76 -4.74 14.61
C ALA A 281 9.44 -3.25 14.39
N ILE A 282 9.72 -2.73 13.18
CA ILE A 282 9.52 -1.32 12.83
C ILE A 282 8.57 -1.13 11.64
N HIS A 283 7.97 -2.23 11.13
CA HIS A 283 6.95 -2.18 10.09
C HIS A 283 5.65 -2.79 10.63
N SER A 284 4.59 -1.99 10.70
CA SER A 284 3.24 -2.46 11.01
C SER A 284 2.53 -2.82 9.71
N VAL A 285 1.95 -4.01 9.63
CA VAL A 285 1.17 -4.44 8.46
C VAL A 285 -0.21 -3.78 8.52
N VAL A 286 -0.61 -3.09 7.45
CA VAL A 286 -1.85 -2.30 7.41
C VAL A 286 -2.85 -2.80 6.36
N GLY A 287 -2.42 -3.68 5.46
CA GLY A 287 -3.29 -4.26 4.45
C GLY A 287 -2.54 -5.21 3.52
N HIS A 288 -3.29 -5.80 2.59
CA HIS A 288 -2.76 -6.66 1.55
C HIS A 288 -3.36 -6.30 0.20
N VAL A 289 -2.55 -6.35 -0.84
CA VAL A 289 -3.00 -6.16 -2.22
C VAL A 289 -3.88 -7.36 -2.61
N SER A 290 -5.16 -7.12 -2.84
CA SER A 290 -6.14 -8.15 -3.20
C SER A 290 -6.32 -8.30 -4.71
N SER A 291 -5.96 -7.28 -5.49
CA SER A 291 -5.93 -7.35 -6.96
C SER A 291 -4.95 -6.36 -7.55
N GLY A 292 -4.40 -6.65 -8.73
CA GLY A 292 -3.52 -5.73 -9.46
C GLY A 292 -2.08 -5.69 -8.94
N LEU A 293 -1.62 -6.74 -8.27
CA LEU A 293 -0.21 -6.90 -7.88
C LEU A 293 0.72 -6.86 -9.10
N GLU A 294 0.23 -7.30 -10.26
CA GLU A 294 0.92 -7.21 -11.54
C GLU A 294 1.29 -5.77 -11.90
N LEU A 295 0.39 -4.81 -11.68
CA LEU A 295 0.66 -3.40 -11.92
C LEU A 295 1.83 -2.91 -11.06
N ILE A 296 1.84 -3.28 -9.77
CA ILE A 296 2.92 -2.93 -8.82
C ILE A 296 4.27 -3.50 -9.26
N LYS A 297 4.29 -4.69 -9.87
CA LYS A 297 5.51 -5.35 -10.37
C LYS A 297 5.99 -4.81 -11.71
N ILE A 298 5.08 -4.32 -12.55
CA ILE A 298 5.37 -3.76 -13.88
C ILE A 298 5.78 -2.28 -13.81
N ALA A 299 5.18 -1.52 -12.88
CA ALA A 299 5.38 -0.08 -12.75
C ALA A 299 6.85 0.34 -12.68
N ALA A 300 7.18 1.47 -13.29
CA ALA A 300 8.51 2.07 -13.19
C ALA A 300 8.64 2.97 -11.94
N GLY A 301 9.86 3.20 -11.46
CA GLY A 301 10.12 4.25 -10.47
C GLY A 301 9.68 5.62 -10.99
N GLY A 302 9.10 6.46 -10.12
CA GLY A 302 8.53 7.75 -10.47
C GLY A 302 7.12 7.71 -11.06
N SER A 303 6.55 6.52 -11.26
CA SER A 303 5.17 6.38 -11.75
C SER A 303 4.13 6.76 -10.70
N LYS A 304 2.93 7.13 -11.15
CA LYS A 304 1.72 7.23 -10.32
C LYS A 304 0.80 6.06 -10.64
N LEU A 305 0.36 5.33 -9.64
CA LEU A 305 -0.53 4.18 -9.81
C LEU A 305 -1.92 4.52 -9.27
N ALA A 306 -2.96 4.14 -10.01
CA ALA A 306 -4.32 4.20 -9.48
C ALA A 306 -4.52 3.12 -8.42
N VAL A 307 -5.11 3.48 -7.30
CA VAL A 307 -5.30 2.59 -6.14
C VAL A 307 -6.70 2.73 -5.58
N LEU A 308 -7.28 1.59 -5.21
CA LEU A 308 -8.52 1.50 -4.44
C LEU A 308 -8.24 0.79 -3.11
N SER A 309 -9.00 1.14 -2.07
CA SER A 309 -8.96 0.47 -0.79
C SER A 309 -10.29 -0.19 -0.46
N ASN A 310 -10.23 -1.17 0.44
CA ASN A 310 -11.39 -1.77 1.06
C ASN A 310 -11.10 -1.94 2.56
N PRO A 311 -11.85 -1.25 3.44
CA PRO A 311 -12.94 -0.32 3.10
C PRO A 311 -12.45 0.98 2.43
N GLU A 312 -13.37 1.69 1.77
CA GLU A 312 -13.12 3.08 1.38
C GLU A 312 -13.14 3.98 2.63
N ARG A 313 -12.31 5.03 2.61
CA ARG A 313 -12.21 6.00 3.72
C ARG A 313 -13.59 6.58 4.07
N VAL A 314 -13.89 6.69 5.38
CA VAL A 314 -15.04 7.44 5.89
C VAL A 314 -14.52 8.74 6.49
N MET A 315 -14.64 9.84 5.73
CA MET A 315 -14.16 11.16 6.11
C MET A 315 -15.28 12.18 5.86
N ILE A 316 -15.80 12.78 6.93
CA ILE A 316 -16.90 13.76 6.88
C ILE A 316 -16.46 15.17 7.29
N LEU A 317 -15.19 15.34 7.67
CA LEU A 317 -14.61 16.65 7.97
C LEU A 317 -14.70 17.58 6.76
N GLY A 318 -15.11 18.82 6.98
CA GLY A 318 -15.30 19.84 5.94
C GLY A 318 -16.67 19.79 5.24
N MET A 319 -17.52 18.81 5.55
CA MET A 319 -18.87 18.70 4.99
C MET A 319 -19.91 19.42 5.84
N SER A 320 -21.05 19.73 5.23
CA SER A 320 -22.27 20.05 5.96
C SER A 320 -22.84 18.78 6.61
N PHE A 321 -23.64 18.92 7.67
CA PHE A 321 -24.35 17.78 8.25
C PHE A 321 -25.26 17.09 7.23
N ALA A 322 -25.90 17.85 6.33
CA ALA A 322 -26.79 17.30 5.32
C ALA A 322 -26.05 16.40 4.31
N ASP A 323 -24.84 16.78 3.89
CA ASP A 323 -24.06 15.99 2.93
C ASP A 323 -23.38 14.79 3.61
N ALA A 324 -22.88 14.97 4.84
CA ALA A 324 -22.36 13.87 5.63
C ALA A 324 -23.43 12.78 5.87
N GLU A 325 -24.66 13.18 6.21
CA GLU A 325 -25.78 12.26 6.45
C GLU A 325 -26.15 11.45 5.20
N LYS A 326 -26.11 12.06 3.99
CA LYS A 326 -26.31 11.32 2.72
C LYS A 326 -25.25 10.24 2.51
N ILE A 327 -23.98 10.58 2.70
CA ILE A 327 -22.85 9.67 2.47
C ILE A 327 -22.85 8.52 3.48
N LEU A 328 -23.12 8.83 4.74
CA LEU A 328 -23.17 7.84 5.82
C LEU A 328 -24.37 6.89 5.65
N ASN A 329 -25.56 7.42 5.36
CA ASN A 329 -26.76 6.60 5.14
C ASN A 329 -26.61 5.64 3.96
N ALA A 330 -25.94 6.06 2.87
CA ALA A 330 -25.65 5.18 1.74
C ALA A 330 -24.74 3.99 2.11
N ARG A 331 -24.00 4.10 3.22
CA ARG A 331 -23.13 3.06 3.78
C ARG A 331 -23.74 2.39 5.03
N GLY A 332 -24.98 2.70 5.40
CA GLY A 332 -25.65 2.17 6.59
C GLY A 332 -25.10 2.68 7.92
N LEU A 333 -24.40 3.81 7.92
CA LEU A 333 -23.78 4.43 9.10
C LEU A 333 -24.68 5.56 9.64
N LYS A 334 -24.75 5.70 10.97
CA LYS A 334 -25.52 6.76 11.64
C LYS A 334 -24.65 7.98 11.95
N LEU A 335 -25.27 9.16 11.96
CA LEU A 335 -24.61 10.42 12.30
C LEU A 335 -25.21 11.01 13.58
N GLU A 336 -24.37 11.21 14.60
CA GLU A 336 -24.71 11.97 15.80
C GLU A 336 -24.13 13.38 15.71
N LYS A 337 -24.95 14.40 15.94
CA LYS A 337 -24.57 15.80 15.76
C LYS A 337 -24.24 16.44 17.12
N ARG A 338 -23.07 17.07 17.26
CA ARG A 338 -22.66 17.87 18.42
C ARG A 338 -22.25 19.28 18.01
N GLY A 339 -22.26 20.21 18.95
CA GLY A 339 -21.86 21.60 18.72
C GLY A 339 -22.93 22.41 17.97
N TYR A 340 -22.50 23.23 17.01
CA TYR A 340 -23.40 24.04 16.19
C TYR A 340 -24.00 23.22 15.06
N THR A 341 -25.33 23.16 14.97
CA THR A 341 -26.08 22.29 14.03
C THR A 341 -26.96 23.06 13.04
N GLY A 342 -26.73 24.36 12.87
CA GLY A 342 -27.44 25.17 11.88
C GLY A 342 -27.11 24.77 10.43
N ASP A 343 -27.85 25.34 9.47
CA ASP A 343 -27.71 24.98 8.05
C ASP A 343 -26.32 25.30 7.46
N ASP A 344 -25.61 26.28 8.01
CA ASP A 344 -24.23 26.63 7.64
C ASP A 344 -23.18 25.96 8.54
N ALA A 345 -23.55 24.93 9.29
CA ALA A 345 -22.61 24.15 10.09
C ALA A 345 -21.65 23.34 9.20
N ILE A 346 -20.36 23.39 9.53
CA ILE A 346 -19.31 22.59 8.92
C ILE A 346 -18.73 21.66 9.98
N ILE A 347 -18.60 20.38 9.64
CA ILE A 347 -18.04 19.36 10.52
C ILE A 347 -16.53 19.53 10.62
N VAL A 348 -16.02 19.64 11.83
CA VAL A 348 -14.58 19.87 12.11
C VAL A 348 -13.92 18.77 12.92
N GLU A 349 -14.72 17.95 13.60
CA GLU A 349 -14.25 16.75 14.30
C GLU A 349 -15.22 15.59 14.03
N GLN A 350 -14.69 14.38 14.02
CA GLN A 350 -15.45 13.13 13.92
C GLN A 350 -14.87 12.12 14.92
N ASP A 351 -15.75 11.34 15.55
CA ASP A 351 -15.42 10.31 16.55
C ASP A 351 -16.33 9.09 16.34
N PRO A 352 -15.80 7.86 16.11
CA PRO A 352 -14.38 7.54 15.97
C PRO A 352 -13.68 8.28 14.82
N ASP A 353 -12.38 8.50 14.95
CA ASP A 353 -11.59 9.24 13.94
C ASP A 353 -11.06 8.34 12.82
N THR A 354 -10.96 7.02 13.06
CA THR A 354 -10.56 6.03 12.06
C THR A 354 -11.76 5.45 11.31
N THR A 355 -11.57 5.19 10.02
CA THR A 355 -12.56 4.52 9.16
C THR A 355 -13.00 3.16 9.73
N MET A 356 -12.05 2.40 10.28
CA MET A 356 -12.33 1.09 10.90
C MET A 356 -13.17 1.22 12.16
N GLY A 357 -12.89 2.23 13.01
CA GLY A 357 -13.69 2.53 14.20
C GLY A 357 -15.14 2.86 13.83
N ILE A 358 -15.34 3.75 12.86
CA ILE A 358 -16.68 4.16 12.42
C ILE A 358 -17.48 2.97 11.89
N ILE A 359 -16.88 2.12 11.05
CA ILE A 359 -17.56 0.94 10.50
C ILE A 359 -17.91 -0.06 11.61
N LYS A 360 -17.00 -0.26 12.56
CA LYS A 360 -17.19 -1.16 13.70
C LYS A 360 -18.33 -0.70 14.61
N GLU A 361 -18.41 0.59 14.90
CA GLU A 361 -19.45 1.16 15.77
C GLU A 361 -20.78 1.36 15.04
N GLY A 362 -20.75 1.53 13.72
CA GLY A 362 -21.93 1.82 12.90
C GLY A 362 -22.48 3.24 13.11
N VAL A 363 -21.79 4.08 13.87
CA VAL A 363 -22.14 5.46 14.19
C VAL A 363 -20.88 6.32 14.19
N VAL A 364 -21.05 7.59 13.82
CA VAL A 364 -20.02 8.62 13.96
C VAL A 364 -20.64 9.85 14.61
N THR A 365 -20.00 10.34 15.65
CA THR A 365 -20.29 11.61 16.29
C THR A 365 -19.50 12.71 15.59
N ALA A 366 -20.16 13.78 15.17
CA ALA A 366 -19.54 14.90 14.47
C ALA A 366 -19.76 16.23 15.21
N LEU A 367 -18.67 16.98 15.42
CA LEU A 367 -18.73 18.34 15.95
C LEU A 367 -18.87 19.33 14.80
N GLY A 368 -19.96 20.09 14.79
CA GLY A 368 -20.20 21.18 13.86
C GLY A 368 -19.79 22.54 14.44
N VAL A 369 -19.22 23.39 13.60
CA VAL A 369 -19.01 24.82 13.88
C VAL A 369 -19.62 25.66 12.77
N LYS A 370 -19.86 26.93 13.06
CA LYS A 370 -20.37 27.87 12.06
C LYS A 370 -19.35 28.09 10.93
N SER A 371 -19.84 28.24 9.71
CA SER A 371 -19.01 28.40 8.49
C SER A 371 -18.01 29.56 8.52
N ASP A 372 -18.23 30.58 9.36
CA ASP A 372 -17.32 31.72 9.55
C ASP A 372 -16.03 31.35 10.30
N LYS A 373 -15.99 30.20 10.98
CA LYS A 373 -14.78 29.63 11.58
C LYS A 373 -13.90 28.87 10.59
N ILE A 374 -14.35 28.67 9.34
CA ILE A 374 -13.59 28.03 8.27
C ILE A 374 -12.88 29.09 7.44
N ILE A 375 -11.55 28.99 7.38
CA ILE A 375 -10.67 29.93 6.71
C ILE A 375 -10.03 29.25 5.50
N ASP A 376 -10.46 29.66 4.31
CA ASP A 376 -9.92 29.15 3.05
C ASP A 376 -8.58 29.82 2.74
N VAL A 377 -7.58 29.01 2.39
CA VAL A 377 -6.21 29.46 2.13
C VAL A 377 -5.68 28.89 0.81
N ARG A 378 -4.76 29.64 0.19
CA ARG A 378 -3.90 29.16 -0.90
C ARG A 378 -2.48 29.05 -0.38
N LEU A 379 -1.83 27.91 -0.63
CA LEU A 379 -0.47 27.63 -0.17
C LEU A 379 0.53 27.68 -1.34
N TYR A 380 1.76 28.11 -1.07
CA TYR A 380 2.82 28.33 -2.05
C TYR A 380 3.89 27.23 -2.01
N TYR A 381 3.53 26.01 -2.41
CA TYR A 381 4.41 24.82 -2.32
C TYR A 381 5.77 24.99 -3.01
N GLU A 382 5.83 25.77 -4.10
CA GLU A 382 7.08 26.01 -4.83
C GLU A 382 7.99 27.05 -4.17
N LEU A 383 7.46 27.91 -3.29
CA LEU A 383 8.22 29.02 -2.70
C LEU A 383 8.78 28.69 -1.32
N ALA A 384 8.04 27.93 -0.51
CA ALA A 384 8.44 27.58 0.87
C ALA A 384 8.11 26.12 1.23
N PRO A 385 8.66 25.13 0.49
CA PRO A 385 8.28 23.73 0.64
C PRO A 385 8.57 23.14 2.03
N LYS A 386 9.72 23.44 2.65
CA LYS A 386 10.05 22.89 3.98
C LYS A 386 9.17 23.50 5.07
N THR A 387 8.94 24.80 4.99
CA THR A 387 8.05 25.53 5.90
C THR A 387 6.61 25.05 5.79
N LEU A 388 6.15 24.75 4.56
CA LEU A 388 4.83 24.17 4.34
C LEU A 388 4.72 22.74 4.84
N ASP A 389 5.79 21.94 4.78
CA ASP A 389 5.82 20.62 5.41
C ASP A 389 5.58 20.72 6.93
N PHE A 390 6.24 21.66 7.61
CA PHE A 390 5.98 21.98 9.02
C PHE A 390 4.53 22.44 9.23
N PHE A 391 4.06 23.42 8.47
CA PHE A 391 2.72 24.00 8.62
C PHE A 391 1.63 22.94 8.46
N THR A 392 1.68 22.16 7.37
CA THR A 392 0.69 21.12 7.10
C THR A 392 0.74 19.96 8.09
N HIS A 393 1.93 19.56 8.54
CA HIS A 393 2.10 18.56 9.60
C HIS A 393 1.49 19.03 10.92
N SER A 394 1.84 20.26 11.34
CA SER A 394 1.48 20.81 12.64
C SER A 394 -0.03 21.07 12.81
N LEU A 395 -0.76 21.12 11.70
CA LEU A 395 -2.22 21.30 11.64
C LEU A 395 -2.95 20.06 11.10
N ARG A 396 -2.27 18.91 10.95
CA ARG A 396 -2.87 17.67 10.40
C ARG A 396 -3.49 17.79 9.00
N LEU A 397 -3.05 18.76 8.18
CA LEU A 397 -3.55 18.95 6.80
C LEU A 397 -3.03 17.88 5.83
N LYS A 398 -2.07 17.07 6.26
CA LYS A 398 -1.56 15.93 5.50
C LYS A 398 -2.56 14.77 5.49
N ASP A 399 -3.20 14.50 6.63
CA ASP A 399 -4.15 13.42 6.82
C ASP A 399 -5.62 13.89 6.81
N ARG A 400 -5.90 15.16 7.10
CA ARG A 400 -7.26 15.72 7.19
C ARG A 400 -7.49 16.87 6.20
N PRO A 401 -8.74 17.09 5.76
CA PRO A 401 -9.08 18.22 4.88
C PRO A 401 -9.19 19.56 5.61
N LEU A 402 -9.31 19.53 6.95
CA LEU A 402 -9.35 20.69 7.82
C LEU A 402 -8.33 20.54 8.93
N GLY A 403 -7.62 21.64 9.21
CA GLY A 403 -6.64 21.71 10.29
C GLY A 403 -7.02 22.74 11.33
N PRO A 404 -7.12 22.39 12.63
CA PRO A 404 -7.41 23.35 13.68
C PRO A 404 -6.21 24.29 13.88
N LEU A 405 -6.50 25.59 13.95
CA LEU A 405 -5.50 26.65 14.14
C LEU A 405 -5.92 27.53 15.33
N PRO A 406 -5.50 27.16 16.55
CA PRO A 406 -5.77 27.92 17.76
C PRO A 406 -5.18 29.33 17.71
N VAL A 407 -6.00 30.33 18.05
CA VAL A 407 -5.61 31.74 18.06
C VAL A 407 -4.90 32.03 19.37
N PHE A 408 -3.59 32.26 19.30
CA PHE A 408 -2.77 32.49 20.47
C PHE A 408 -2.82 33.95 20.94
N TYR A 409 -2.73 34.89 20.00
CA TYR A 409 -2.73 36.32 20.33
C TYR A 409 -3.28 37.14 19.18
N THR A 410 -3.93 38.26 19.50
CA THR A 410 -4.45 39.22 18.53
C THR A 410 -4.01 40.61 18.93
N TYR A 411 -3.34 41.34 18.04
CA TYR A 411 -2.90 42.70 18.29
C TYR A 411 -3.11 43.57 17.05
N GLU A 412 -3.87 44.65 17.21
CA GLU A 412 -4.27 45.55 16.11
C GLU A 412 -4.80 44.75 14.90
N ASN A 413 -4.02 44.69 13.81
CA ASN A 413 -4.36 44.01 12.57
C ASN A 413 -3.63 42.67 12.40
N THR A 414 -2.97 42.15 13.44
CA THR A 414 -2.16 40.92 13.39
C THR A 414 -2.80 39.83 14.25
N LEU A 415 -2.95 38.64 13.66
CA LEU A 415 -3.34 37.42 14.36
C LEU A 415 -2.15 36.48 14.40
N LEU A 416 -1.85 35.98 15.60
CA LEU A 416 -0.82 34.99 15.85
C LEU A 416 -1.47 33.69 16.32
N PHE A 417 -0.98 32.59 15.79
CA PHE A 417 -1.51 31.26 16.00
C PHE A 417 -0.41 30.33 16.49
N ARG A 418 -0.82 29.34 17.29
CA ARG A 418 0.06 28.21 17.64
C ARG A 418 -0.36 26.99 16.84
N SER A 419 0.63 26.17 16.52
CA SER A 419 0.42 24.82 16.00
C SER A 419 -0.36 23.97 16.99
N GLU A 420 -1.15 23.02 16.48
CA GLU A 420 -1.81 22.00 17.31
C GLU A 420 -0.77 20.99 17.85
N LYS A 421 0.21 20.63 17.00
CA LYS A 421 1.34 19.78 17.37
C LYS A 421 2.61 20.60 17.49
N GLU A 422 3.32 20.44 18.60
CA GLU A 422 4.71 20.92 18.74
C GLU A 422 5.59 20.10 17.79
N ALA A 423 5.94 20.71 16.65
CA ALA A 423 6.69 20.08 15.57
C ALA A 423 8.05 20.76 15.33
N GLU A 424 8.29 21.90 15.98
CA GLU A 424 9.50 22.70 15.93
C GLU A 424 10.74 21.89 16.33
N ALA A 425 10.57 20.90 17.22
CA ALA A 425 11.65 20.05 17.71
C ALA A 425 12.24 19.11 16.65
N TYR A 426 11.52 18.82 15.56
CA TYR A 426 11.95 17.82 14.57
C TYR A 426 11.65 18.17 13.10
N LYS A 427 11.00 19.31 12.81
CA LYS A 427 10.82 19.84 11.46
C LYS A 427 11.68 21.10 11.26
N GLU A 428 12.37 21.17 10.13
CA GLU A 428 13.18 22.34 9.78
C GLU A 428 12.30 23.49 9.28
N ILE A 429 12.62 24.71 9.72
CA ILE A 429 11.98 25.95 9.25
C ILE A 429 13.09 26.92 8.82
N ASN A 430 13.90 26.49 7.86
CA ASN A 430 14.96 27.32 7.29
C ASN A 430 14.36 28.57 6.63
N PRO A 431 15.08 29.70 6.53
CA PRO A 431 14.61 30.85 5.76
C PRO A 431 14.25 30.46 4.31
N GLU A 432 12.98 30.63 3.95
CA GLU A 432 12.37 30.31 2.65
C GLU A 432 11.32 31.37 2.31
N ASN A 433 11.30 31.88 1.08
CA ASN A 433 10.35 32.91 0.65
C ASN A 433 10.23 34.09 1.64
N THR A 434 11.38 34.61 2.10
CA THR A 434 11.39 35.74 3.02
C THR A 434 10.98 37.03 2.30
N PRO A 435 10.18 37.90 2.94
CA PRO A 435 9.78 39.17 2.35
C PRO A 435 10.97 40.07 2.05
N LYS A 436 10.90 40.83 0.96
CA LYS A 436 11.94 41.81 0.58
C LYS A 436 11.50 43.26 0.66
N GLY A 437 10.23 43.47 1.01
CA GLY A 437 9.59 44.77 1.02
C GLY A 437 8.20 44.61 1.59
N LYS A 438 7.19 45.19 0.93
CA LYS A 438 5.83 45.21 1.45
C LYS A 438 5.16 43.82 1.47
N ILE A 439 4.62 43.46 2.63
CA ILE A 439 3.69 42.35 2.85
C ILE A 439 2.28 42.81 2.51
N LYS A 440 1.50 41.93 1.87
CA LYS A 440 0.09 42.19 1.57
C LYS A 440 -0.82 41.68 2.68
N ALA A 441 -1.93 42.37 2.88
CA ALA A 441 -3.02 41.88 3.72
C ALA A 441 -3.44 40.45 3.31
N GLY A 442 -3.57 39.56 4.29
CA GLY A 442 -3.95 38.16 4.11
C GLY A 442 -2.78 37.19 3.94
N GLU A 443 -1.54 37.66 3.74
CA GLU A 443 -0.39 36.75 3.64
C GLU A 443 -0.16 36.01 4.96
N ILE A 444 0.11 34.71 4.83
CA ILE A 444 0.37 33.79 5.94
C ILE A 444 1.88 33.65 6.07
N GLY A 445 2.39 33.99 7.26
CA GLY A 445 3.79 33.87 7.61
C GLY A 445 4.03 32.81 8.67
N VAL A 446 5.20 32.16 8.63
CA VAL A 446 5.73 31.32 9.69
C VAL A 446 7.08 31.87 10.12
N THR A 447 7.30 32.01 11.43
CA THR A 447 8.59 32.46 11.95
C THR A 447 9.62 31.37 11.72
N ASN A 448 10.70 31.72 11.01
CA ASN A 448 11.76 30.80 10.64
C ASN A 448 12.87 30.74 11.70
N GLN A 449 13.82 29.83 11.52
CA GLN A 449 14.90 29.55 12.48
C GLN A 449 15.93 30.68 12.66
N ALA A 450 15.83 31.80 11.91
CA ALA A 450 16.63 32.99 12.19
C ALA A 450 16.18 33.72 13.48
N ALA A 451 14.98 33.43 13.98
CA ALA A 451 14.48 33.94 15.26
C ALA A 451 14.47 32.86 16.36
N LYS A 452 14.61 33.29 17.62
CA LYS A 452 14.61 32.38 18.79
C LYS A 452 13.28 31.65 18.99
N ARG A 453 12.16 32.24 18.56
CA ARG A 453 10.79 31.71 18.73
C ARG A 453 10.20 31.32 17.37
N TYR A 454 10.91 30.46 16.65
CA TYR A 454 10.46 29.91 15.37
C TYR A 454 9.23 29.00 15.53
N GLY A 455 8.49 28.79 14.45
CA GLY A 455 7.24 27.98 14.44
C GLY A 455 5.95 28.78 14.64
N MET A 456 6.02 30.04 15.08
CA MET A 456 4.84 30.91 15.21
C MET A 456 4.20 31.17 13.84
N ILE A 457 2.89 30.99 13.74
CA ILE A 457 2.11 31.27 12.53
C ILE A 457 1.44 32.63 12.69
N GLY A 458 1.42 33.44 11.64
CA GLY A 458 0.84 34.78 11.68
C GLY A 458 0.17 35.20 10.40
N VAL A 459 -0.88 36.03 10.53
CA VAL A 459 -1.59 36.66 9.42
C VAL A 459 -1.83 38.13 9.77
N LYS A 460 -1.62 39.02 8.79
CA LYS A 460 -1.97 40.45 8.90
C LYS A 460 -3.17 40.80 8.05
N LEU A 461 -4.05 41.65 8.58
CA LEU A 461 -5.26 42.15 7.91
C LEU A 461 -5.02 43.42 7.09
N THR A 462 -3.84 44.02 7.22
CA THR A 462 -3.41 45.21 6.48
C THR A 462 -2.01 44.98 5.94
N ASP A 463 -1.67 45.71 4.87
CA ASP A 463 -0.31 45.68 4.35
C ASP A 463 0.71 46.21 5.38
N ASP A 464 1.96 45.74 5.31
CA ASP A 464 3.03 46.17 6.21
C ASP A 464 4.38 46.24 5.47
N GLU A 465 5.13 47.33 5.68
CA GLU A 465 6.42 47.58 5.03
C GLU A 465 7.62 47.34 5.96
N ARG A 466 7.38 46.99 7.22
CA ARG A 466 8.41 46.89 8.28
C ARG A 466 8.53 45.48 8.87
N TYR A 467 7.40 44.78 9.06
CA TYR A 467 7.37 43.49 9.77
C TYR A 467 6.55 42.44 9.03
N GLY A 468 7.00 41.17 9.09
CA GLY A 468 6.30 40.03 8.52
C GLY A 468 4.95 39.74 9.19
N PRO A 469 4.14 38.81 8.65
CA PRO A 469 2.85 38.44 9.24
C PRO A 469 2.91 37.94 10.69
N THR A 470 4.05 37.42 11.14
CA THR A 470 4.26 36.94 12.52
C THR A 470 4.68 38.03 13.50
N GLY A 471 4.83 39.27 13.04
CA GLY A 471 5.37 40.39 13.82
C GLY A 471 6.90 40.42 13.90
N GLU A 472 7.57 39.39 13.38
CA GLU A 472 9.03 39.35 13.27
C GLU A 472 9.55 40.17 12.08
N LYS A 473 10.86 40.41 12.03
CA LYS A 473 11.50 41.02 10.85
C LYS A 473 11.31 40.13 9.62
N PHE A 474 11.40 40.73 8.44
CA PHE A 474 11.26 40.01 7.17
C PHE A 474 12.24 38.83 7.03
N GLU A 475 13.50 39.01 7.40
CA GLU A 475 14.51 37.94 7.38
C GLU A 475 14.14 36.73 8.27
N CYS A 476 13.31 36.95 9.29
CA CYS A 476 12.85 35.94 10.25
C CYS A 476 11.48 35.34 9.91
N THR A 477 10.87 35.71 8.78
CA THR A 477 9.51 35.26 8.42
C THR A 477 9.50 34.63 7.03
N ASN A 478 8.93 33.43 6.93
CA ASN A 478 8.69 32.75 5.66
C ASN A 478 7.24 32.94 5.23
N ILE A 479 6.99 33.40 4.00
CA ILE A 479 5.63 33.50 3.46
C ILE A 479 5.25 32.16 2.83
N ILE A 480 4.18 31.55 3.34
CA ILE A 480 3.77 30.20 2.93
C ILE A 480 2.49 30.18 2.10
N GLY A 481 1.77 31.30 2.04
CA GLY A 481 0.46 31.34 1.40
C GLY A 481 -0.29 32.63 1.70
N ALA A 482 -1.58 32.62 1.38
CA ALA A 482 -2.49 33.71 1.70
C ALA A 482 -3.90 33.19 2.02
N VAL A 483 -4.59 33.89 2.92
CA VAL A 483 -6.02 33.74 3.18
C VAL A 483 -6.79 34.34 2.01
N ILE A 484 -7.75 33.59 1.47
CA ILE A 484 -8.54 34.02 0.30
C ILE A 484 -9.44 35.20 0.64
N ASP A 485 -10.09 35.17 1.81
CA ASP A 485 -10.91 36.26 2.34
C ASP A 485 -10.43 36.66 3.75
N PRO A 486 -9.45 37.59 3.85
CA PRO A 486 -8.92 38.02 5.14
C PRO A 486 -9.97 38.67 6.04
N GLN A 487 -11.10 39.14 5.52
CA GLN A 487 -12.14 39.76 6.34
C GLN A 487 -12.80 38.77 7.29
N ARG A 488 -12.79 37.47 6.97
CA ARG A 488 -13.28 36.40 7.85
C ARG A 488 -12.51 36.30 9.17
N LEU A 489 -11.28 36.81 9.20
CA LEU A 489 -10.47 36.82 10.41
C LEU A 489 -10.79 38.00 11.35
N LYS A 490 -11.63 38.96 10.92
CA LYS A 490 -12.00 40.11 11.77
C LYS A 490 -12.89 39.66 12.94
N GLY A 491 -12.57 40.17 14.12
CA GLY A 491 -13.36 39.91 15.34
C GLY A 491 -13.05 38.59 16.05
N ILE A 492 -12.16 37.77 15.49
CA ILE A 492 -11.59 36.60 16.16
C ILE A 492 -10.77 37.07 17.36
N LYS A 493 -10.87 36.34 18.48
CA LYS A 493 -10.17 36.68 19.72
C LYS A 493 -9.17 35.60 20.10
N ALA A 494 -8.19 35.97 20.92
CA ALA A 494 -7.31 35.00 21.56
C ALA A 494 -8.13 33.96 22.35
N GLY A 495 -7.78 32.68 22.19
CA GLY A 495 -8.53 31.55 22.74
C GLY A 495 -9.57 30.94 21.80
N ASP A 496 -9.92 31.62 20.69
CA ASP A 496 -10.75 31.01 19.64
C ASP A 496 -9.95 29.93 18.87
N ILE A 497 -10.67 29.02 18.23
CA ILE A 497 -10.13 28.09 17.24
C ILE A 497 -10.78 28.42 15.90
N VAL A 498 -9.95 28.58 14.86
CA VAL A 498 -10.39 28.55 13.46
C VAL A 498 -9.85 27.31 12.77
N TYR A 499 -10.44 26.95 11.63
CA TYR A 499 -10.05 25.77 10.88
C TYR A 499 -9.58 26.19 9.50
N ILE A 500 -8.37 25.78 9.14
CA ILE A 500 -7.78 26.06 7.84
C ILE A 500 -8.23 24.99 6.85
N ARG A 501 -8.66 25.44 5.67
CA ARG A 501 -8.94 24.60 4.50
C ARG A 501 -8.12 25.09 3.33
N GLU A 502 -7.32 24.20 2.74
CA GLU A 502 -6.64 24.51 1.50
C GLU A 502 -7.64 24.47 0.34
N VAL A 503 -7.65 25.52 -0.49
CA VAL A 503 -8.41 25.55 -1.74
C VAL A 503 -7.44 25.67 -2.92
N SER A 504 -7.59 24.76 -3.89
CA SER A 504 -6.74 24.69 -5.09
C SER A 504 -7.08 25.76 -6.12
#